data_AF-A0A6V7I9Y8-F1
#
_entry.id   AF-A0A6V7I9Y8-F1
#
_cell.length_a   1.000
_cell.length_b   1.000
_cell.length_c   1.000
_cell.angle_alpha   90.00
_cell.angle_beta   90.00
_cell.angle_gamma   90.00
#
_symmetry.space_group_name_H-M   'P 1'
#
loop_
_entity.id
_entity.type
_entity.pdbx_description
1 polymer ?
#
loop_
_entity_poly.entity_id
_entity_poly.type
_entity_poly.pdbx_seq_one_letter_code
_entity_poly.pdbx_strand_id
1 'polypeptide(L)' 'VLGKVPTISIDKTDGCQMYLNAESLDVEFITSKSSEMNVMVPKGNGDY' A
#
# COMPACT_ATOMS: atom_id res chain seq x y z
N VAL A 1 7.30 1.57 0.75
CA VAL A 1 8.15 0.40 1.05
C VAL A 1 9.48 0.60 0.34
N LEU A 2 10.63 0.30 0.96
CA LEU A 2 11.96 0.51 0.37
C LEU A 2 12.52 -0.72 -0.39
N GLY A 3 11.73 -1.77 -0.54
CA GLY A 3 12.08 -3.01 -1.23
C GLY A 3 10.80 -3.74 -1.68
N LYS A 4 10.92 -4.99 -2.11
CA LYS A 4 9.76 -5.78 -2.56
C LYS A 4 8.95 -6.31 -1.37
N VAL A 5 7.64 -6.05 -1.36
CA VAL A 5 6.69 -6.66 -0.41
C VAL A 5 5.62 -7.43 -1.19
N PRO A 6 5.40 -8.72 -0.88
CA PRO A 6 4.39 -9.53 -1.56
C PRO A 6 2.97 -9.35 -1.02
N THR A 7 2.80 -9.06 0.28
CA THR A 7 1.48 -9.00 0.90
C THR A 7 1.45 -7.96 2.03
N ILE A 8 0.38 -7.18 2.09
CA ILE A 8 0.10 -6.19 3.14
C ILE A 8 -1.25 -6.55 3.78
N SER A 9 -1.26 -6.77 5.09
CA SER A 9 -2.48 -7.08 5.86
C SER A 9 -2.88 -5.91 6.75
N ILE A 10 -4.14 -5.51 6.70
CA ILE A 10 -4.71 -4.37 7.42
C ILE A 10 -5.96 -4.83 8.15
N ASP A 11 -5.87 -4.98 9.47
CA ASP A 11 -7.00 -5.37 10.32
C ASP A 11 -7.37 -4.25 11.29
N LYS A 12 -8.67 -3.98 11.41
CA LYS A 12 -9.27 -3.02 12.35
C LYS A 12 -8.54 -1.68 12.39
N THR A 13 -8.32 -1.09 11.22
CA THR A 13 -7.64 0.20 11.07
C THR A 13 -8.53 1.19 10.31
N ASP A 14 -8.70 2.38 10.86
CA ASP A 14 -9.39 3.48 10.20
C ASP A 14 -8.35 4.54 9.81
N GLY A 15 -8.21 4.81 8.51
CA GLY A 15 -7.28 5.80 7.98
C GLY A 15 -5.85 5.28 7.86
N CYS A 16 -5.48 4.76 6.69
CA CYS A 16 -4.07 4.43 6.41
C CYS A 16 -3.67 4.82 4.99
N GLN A 17 -2.46 5.36 4.85
CA GLN A 17 -1.84 5.67 3.55
C GLN A 17 -0.64 4.77 3.33
N MET A 18 -0.66 4.03 2.23
CA MET A 18 0.35 3.03 1.90
C MET A 18 1.14 3.47 0.68
N TYR A 19 2.39 3.83 0.89
CA TYR A 19 3.30 4.25 -0.16
C TYR A 19 4.03 3.04 -0.73
N LEU A 20 3.69 2.68 -1.96
CA LEU A 20 4.34 1.61 -2.70
C LEU A 20 5.60 2.13 -3.39
N ASN A 21 6.50 1.20 -3.72
CA ASN A 21 7.59 1.42 -4.67
C ASN A 21 7.30 0.64 -5.96
N ALA A 22 8.03 0.95 -7.03
CA ALA A 22 7.86 0.29 -8.32
C ALA A 22 8.08 -1.23 -8.28
N GLU A 23 8.84 -1.72 -7.30
CA GLU A 23 9.11 -3.16 -7.12
C GLU A 23 7.99 -3.92 -6.40
N SER A 24 7.07 -3.20 -5.75
CA SER A 24 5.94 -3.78 -5.00
C SER A 24 4.60 -3.49 -5.67
N LEU A 25 4.58 -3.36 -7.00
CA LEU A 25 3.33 -3.20 -7.76
C LEU A 25 2.47 -4.46 -7.74
N ASP A 26 3.10 -5.64 -7.58
CA ASP A 26 2.42 -6.95 -7.48
C ASP A 26 2.00 -7.30 -6.04
N VAL A 27 1.87 -6.30 -5.15
CA VAL A 27 1.53 -6.54 -3.75
C VAL A 27 0.05 -6.90 -3.58
N GLU A 28 -0.23 -7.88 -2.74
CA GLU A 28 -1.58 -8.27 -2.37
C GLU A 28 -2.05 -7.56 -1.09
N PHE A 29 -3.23 -6.94 -1.13
CA PHE A 29 -3.82 -6.29 0.04
C PHE A 29 -4.90 -7.17 0.67
N ILE A 30 -4.66 -7.58 1.91
CA ILE A 30 -5.65 -8.30 2.72
C ILE A 30 -6.20 -7.32 3.74
N THR A 31 -7.51 -7.07 3.70
CA THR A 31 -8.15 -6.08 4.58
C THR A 31 -9.30 -6.70 5.35
N SER A 32 -9.45 -6.31 6.62
CA SER A 32 -10.51 -6.77 7.50
C SER A 32 -10.94 -5.64 8.43
N LYS A 33 -12.24 -5.28 8.39
CA LYS A 33 -12.83 -4.22 9.25
C LYS A 33 -12.02 -2.91 9.27
N SER A 34 -11.49 -2.51 8.12
CA SER A 34 -10.67 -1.32 7.96
C SER A 34 -11.35 -0.33 7.02
N SER A 35 -11.20 0.96 7.29
CA SER A 35 -11.79 2.04 6.49
C SER A 35 -10.76 3.12 6.12
N GLU A 36 -11.06 3.96 5.13
CA GLU A 36 -10.20 5.08 4.71
C GLU A 36 -8.77 4.67 4.26
N MET A 37 -8.68 3.53 3.55
CA MET A 37 -7.41 2.99 3.06
C MET A 37 -7.04 3.62 1.71
N ASN A 38 -5.87 4.26 1.64
CA ASN A 38 -5.34 4.89 0.44
C ASN A 38 -4.02 4.23 0.03
N VAL A 39 -3.89 3.86 -1.24
CA VAL A 39 -2.67 3.28 -1.82
C VAL A 39 -2.05 4.30 -2.76
N MET A 40 -0.81 4.69 -2.47
CA MET A 40 -0.02 5.70 -3.16
C MET A 40 0.97 4.99 -4.08
N VAL A 41 0.83 5.17 -5.39
CA VAL A 41 1.53 4.39 -6.43
C VAL A 41 2.52 5.32 -7.14
N PRO A 42 3.83 5.02 -7.10
CA PRO A 42 4.84 5.94 -7.62
C PRO A 42 4.70 6.11 -9.15
N LYS A 43 4.61 7.35 -9.63
CA LYS A 43 4.45 7.70 -11.06
C LYS A 43 5.77 7.98 -11.80
N GLY A 44 6.91 7.60 -11.23
CA GLY A 44 8.23 7.70 -11.86
C GLY A 44 8.82 9.12 -11.91
N ASN A 45 8.05 10.13 -11.54
CA ASN A 45 8.40 11.55 -11.50
C ASN A 45 8.61 12.09 -10.07
N GLY A 46 8.72 11.21 -9.07
CA GLY A 46 8.83 11.59 -7.66
C GLY A 46 7.49 11.81 -6.95
N ASP A 47 6.39 11.75 -7.70
CA ASP A 47 5.02 11.82 -7.21
C ASP A 47 4.40 10.42 -7.02
N TYR A 48 3.38 10.33 -6.16
CA TYR A 48 2.63 9.12 -5.85
C TYR A 48 1.13 9.20 -6.23
#